data_AF-A0A7J6T6M7-F1
#
_entry.id   AF-A0A7J6T6M7-F1
#
_cell.length_a   1.000
_cell.length_b   1.000
_cell.length_c   1.000
_cell.angle_alpha   90.00
_cell.angle_beta   90.00
_cell.angle_gamma   90.00
#
_symmetry.space_group_name_H-M   'P 1'
#
loop_
_entity.id
_entity.type
_entity.pdbx_description
1 polymer ?
#
loop_
_entity_poly.entity_id
_entity_poly.type
_entity_poly.pdbx_seq_one_letter_code
_entity_poly.pdbx_strand_id
1 'polypeptide(L)'
;PNPDAISNGDRRAASRDADKASSAFKGGPFKGVDDERGLSGFWRQVESLVVRRGWELGGPEHYFLLTNLVPEYTLEEAVGRKNPVTLADFSTSVAEIRSALADECGGHFEVEKLLAEPTGRSNQESLTSYIGRLDEWARRCALAGAPLGDGHVIRAFREGVNDESCKEASYEYPGRWPQFRSKALTRAARADADRLAKSGGRSSTPSSSSRGAPHSSRSTPSSK
;
A
#
# COMPACT_ATOMS: atom_id res chain seq x y z
N PRO A 1 10.11 -17.90 -47.20
CA PRO A 1 10.68 -17.55 -45.87
C PRO A 1 10.06 -16.23 -45.41
N ASN A 2 9.51 -16.17 -44.19
CA ASN A 2 9.00 -14.91 -43.64
C ASN A 2 10.22 -14.00 -43.34
N PRO A 3 10.36 -12.84 -44.02
CA PRO A 3 11.52 -11.96 -43.83
C PRO A 3 11.61 -11.38 -42.42
N ASP A 4 10.49 -11.33 -41.68
CA ASP A 4 10.40 -10.77 -40.34
C ASP A 4 10.59 -11.85 -39.24
N ALA A 5 10.85 -13.10 -39.63
CA ALA A 5 11.04 -14.19 -38.70
C ALA A 5 12.42 -14.12 -38.04
N ILE A 6 12.43 -14.12 -36.72
CA ILE A 6 13.63 -14.23 -35.90
C ILE A 6 14.17 -15.66 -36.02
N SER A 7 15.48 -15.79 -36.19
CA SER A 7 16.10 -17.09 -36.38
C SER A 7 15.94 -17.99 -35.15
N ASN A 8 15.89 -19.31 -35.36
CA ASN A 8 15.91 -20.29 -34.25
C ASN A 8 17.19 -20.22 -33.41
N GLY A 9 18.29 -19.67 -33.95
CA GLY A 9 19.51 -19.42 -33.18
C GLY A 9 19.29 -18.32 -32.15
N ASP A 10 18.75 -17.19 -32.60
CA ASP A 10 18.53 -16.00 -31.76
C ASP A 10 17.47 -16.26 -30.70
N ARG A 11 16.36 -16.92 -31.06
CA ARG A 11 15.32 -17.30 -30.07
C ARG A 11 15.86 -18.19 -28.96
N ARG A 12 16.75 -19.14 -29.29
CA ARG A 12 17.41 -20.00 -28.29
C ARG A 12 18.41 -19.22 -27.44
N ALA A 13 19.10 -18.23 -28.00
CA ALA A 13 19.98 -17.35 -27.23
C ALA A 13 19.17 -16.51 -26.24
N ALA A 14 18.08 -15.89 -26.71
CA ALA A 14 17.17 -15.09 -25.89
C ALA A 14 16.56 -15.91 -24.73
N SER A 15 16.13 -17.14 -24.99
CA SER A 15 15.63 -18.05 -23.95
C SER A 15 16.70 -18.34 -22.88
N ARG A 16 17.93 -18.69 -23.26
CA ARG A 16 19.01 -18.94 -22.28
C ARG A 16 19.35 -17.70 -21.46
N ASP A 17 19.35 -16.53 -22.08
CA ASP A 17 19.64 -15.27 -21.41
C ASP A 17 18.52 -14.89 -20.43
N ALA A 18 17.26 -15.14 -20.81
CA ALA A 18 16.10 -14.98 -19.96
C ALA A 18 16.12 -15.96 -18.76
N ASP A 19 16.46 -17.23 -18.96
CA ASP A 19 16.59 -18.24 -17.89
C ASP A 19 17.64 -17.83 -16.84
N LYS A 20 18.76 -17.30 -17.31
CA LYS A 20 19.80 -16.76 -16.43
C LYS A 20 19.31 -15.54 -15.66
N ALA A 21 18.50 -14.69 -16.29
CA ALA A 21 17.95 -13.50 -15.66
C ALA A 21 16.84 -13.81 -14.66
N SER A 22 15.97 -14.79 -14.94
CA SER A 22 14.90 -15.23 -14.05
C SER A 22 15.48 -15.82 -12.75
N SER A 23 16.54 -16.62 -12.87
CA SER A 23 17.28 -17.18 -11.72
C SER A 23 17.88 -16.09 -10.81
N ALA A 24 18.23 -14.93 -11.37
CA ALA A 24 18.78 -13.79 -10.65
C ALA A 24 17.71 -12.73 -10.29
N PHE A 25 16.44 -12.99 -10.56
CA PHE A 25 15.36 -12.04 -10.34
C PHE A 25 15.02 -11.96 -8.85
N LYS A 26 15.45 -10.86 -8.21
CA LYS A 26 15.31 -10.66 -6.76
C LYS A 26 13.88 -10.78 -6.23
N GLY A 27 12.88 -10.45 -7.05
CA GLY A 27 11.48 -10.53 -6.65
C GLY A 27 10.89 -11.93 -6.72
N GLY A 28 11.58 -12.88 -7.37
CA GLY A 28 11.04 -14.21 -7.66
C GLY A 28 9.80 -14.21 -8.57
N PRO A 29 9.26 -15.40 -8.86
CA PRO A 29 8.05 -15.57 -9.65
C PRO A 29 6.86 -14.81 -9.05
N PHE A 30 5.88 -14.49 -9.89
CA PHE A 30 4.62 -13.90 -9.47
C PHE A 30 3.81 -14.91 -8.66
N LYS A 31 3.28 -14.47 -7.51
CA LYS A 31 2.54 -15.34 -6.58
C LYS A 31 1.01 -15.20 -6.69
N GLY A 32 0.52 -14.66 -7.81
CA GLY A 32 -0.92 -14.41 -7.99
C GLY A 32 -1.42 -13.27 -7.10
N VAL A 33 -2.67 -13.37 -6.68
CA VAL A 33 -3.36 -12.37 -5.84
C VAL A 33 -2.68 -12.14 -4.48
N ASP A 34 -1.94 -13.14 -3.98
CA ASP A 34 -1.22 -13.07 -2.70
C ASP A 34 0.18 -12.45 -2.82
N ASP A 35 0.59 -11.98 -4.00
CA ASP A 35 1.89 -11.33 -4.18
C ASP A 35 1.93 -9.96 -3.47
N GLU A 36 2.80 -9.82 -2.46
CA GLU A 36 2.94 -8.56 -1.70
C GLU A 36 3.29 -7.33 -2.56
N ARG A 37 3.87 -7.54 -3.75
CA ARG A 37 4.20 -6.47 -4.69
C ARG A 37 3.00 -6.02 -5.50
N GLY A 38 2.01 -6.90 -5.61
CA GLY A 38 0.92 -6.79 -6.57
C GLY A 38 1.32 -7.02 -8.01
N LEU A 39 0.33 -7.21 -8.89
CA LEU A 39 0.57 -7.38 -10.33
C LEU A 39 1.38 -6.21 -10.92
N SER A 40 1.01 -4.99 -10.54
CA SER A 40 1.64 -3.77 -11.05
C SER A 40 3.10 -3.61 -10.60
N GLY A 41 3.41 -3.95 -9.35
CA GLY A 41 4.77 -3.95 -8.84
C GLY A 41 5.62 -5.06 -9.45
N PHE A 42 5.06 -6.26 -9.62
CA PHE A 42 5.71 -7.35 -10.36
C PHE A 42 6.05 -6.92 -11.80
N TRP A 43 5.07 -6.41 -12.53
CA TRP A 43 5.24 -6.03 -13.94
C TRP A 43 6.33 -4.97 -14.12
N ARG A 44 6.38 -3.97 -13.23
CA ARG A 44 7.45 -2.96 -13.23
C ARG A 44 8.83 -3.52 -12.94
N GLN A 45 8.94 -4.47 -12.01
CA GLN A 45 10.22 -5.11 -11.73
C GLN A 45 10.73 -5.87 -12.95
N VAL A 46 9.83 -6.53 -13.69
CA VAL A 46 10.14 -7.20 -14.97
C VAL A 46 10.58 -6.17 -16.01
N GLU A 47 9.77 -5.15 -16.32
CA GLU A 47 10.09 -4.12 -17.31
C GLU A 47 11.41 -3.40 -16.98
N SER A 48 11.65 -3.09 -15.69
CA SER A 48 12.91 -2.50 -15.24
C SER A 48 14.11 -3.43 -15.42
N LEU A 49 13.93 -4.75 -15.28
CA LEU A 49 14.99 -5.71 -15.58
C LEU A 49 15.28 -5.76 -17.08
N VAL A 50 14.24 -5.86 -17.91
CA VAL A 50 14.34 -5.89 -19.38
C VAL A 50 15.12 -4.67 -19.88
N VAL A 51 14.71 -3.46 -19.46
CA VAL A 51 15.38 -2.21 -19.85
C VAL A 51 16.82 -2.16 -19.35
N ARG A 52 17.10 -2.55 -18.10
CA ARG A 52 18.48 -2.53 -17.54
C ARG A 52 19.43 -3.51 -18.25
N ARG A 53 18.90 -4.57 -18.85
CA ARG A 53 19.69 -5.51 -19.65
C ARG A 53 19.82 -5.11 -21.11
N GLY A 54 19.20 -3.99 -21.52
CA GLY A 54 19.21 -3.51 -22.90
C GLY A 54 18.32 -4.32 -23.84
N TRP A 55 17.36 -5.06 -23.29
CA TRP A 55 16.41 -5.86 -24.06
C TRP A 55 15.22 -5.03 -24.51
N GLU A 56 14.56 -5.45 -25.59
CA GLU A 56 13.37 -4.79 -26.12
C GLU A 56 12.11 -5.17 -25.31
N LEU A 57 11.32 -4.17 -24.94
CA LEU A 57 10.02 -4.41 -24.31
C LEU A 57 9.07 -5.04 -25.33
N GLY A 58 8.70 -6.30 -25.06
CA GLY A 58 7.88 -7.09 -25.98
C GLY A 58 8.72 -7.93 -26.94
N GLY A 59 10.05 -7.89 -26.82
CA GLY A 59 10.96 -8.76 -27.56
C GLY A 59 11.05 -10.18 -26.99
N PRO A 60 11.88 -11.03 -27.62
CA PRO A 60 12.02 -12.44 -27.28
C PRO A 60 12.45 -12.69 -25.83
N GLU A 61 13.44 -11.94 -25.34
CA GLU A 61 13.95 -12.06 -23.98
C GLU A 61 12.88 -11.68 -22.94
N HIS A 62 12.07 -10.66 -23.23
CA HIS A 62 10.98 -10.26 -22.35
C HIS A 62 9.93 -11.38 -22.24
N TYR A 63 9.55 -11.96 -23.37
CA TYR A 63 8.63 -13.10 -23.42
C TYR A 63 9.17 -14.30 -22.63
N PHE A 64 10.39 -14.76 -22.92
CA PHE A 64 10.97 -15.92 -22.23
C PHE A 64 11.25 -15.65 -20.74
N LEU A 65 11.48 -14.40 -20.37
CA LEU A 65 11.60 -14.03 -18.96
C LEU A 65 10.26 -14.23 -18.24
N LEU A 66 9.16 -13.78 -18.86
CA LEU A 66 7.81 -13.98 -18.32
C LEU A 66 7.43 -15.45 -18.23
N THR A 67 7.79 -16.28 -19.21
CA THR A 67 7.51 -17.73 -19.14
C THR A 67 8.18 -18.43 -17.96
N ASN A 68 9.23 -17.84 -17.39
CA ASN A 68 9.92 -18.35 -16.19
C ASN A 68 9.40 -17.74 -14.88
N LEU A 69 8.67 -16.63 -14.94
CA LEU A 69 8.25 -15.85 -13.77
C LEU A 69 6.74 -15.88 -13.54
N VAL A 70 5.96 -16.34 -14.51
CA VAL A 70 4.50 -16.42 -14.45
C VAL A 70 4.10 -17.89 -14.27
N PRO A 71 3.04 -18.18 -13.47
CA PRO A 71 2.55 -19.54 -13.31
C PRO A 71 2.16 -20.21 -14.64
N GLU A 72 2.40 -21.51 -14.73
CA GLU A 72 2.16 -22.29 -15.97
C GLU A 72 0.71 -22.23 -16.43
N TYR A 73 -0.27 -22.31 -15.51
CA TYR A 73 -1.70 -22.24 -15.85
C TYR A 73 -2.07 -20.92 -16.53
N THR A 74 -1.51 -19.79 -16.07
CA THR A 74 -1.76 -18.47 -16.67
C THR A 74 -1.12 -18.37 -18.06
N LEU A 75 0.04 -18.99 -18.26
CA LEU A 75 0.71 -19.05 -19.57
C LEU A 75 -0.09 -19.91 -20.56
N GLU A 76 -0.61 -21.05 -20.11
CA GLU A 76 -1.46 -21.92 -20.93
C GLU A 76 -2.75 -21.21 -21.37
N GLU A 77 -3.37 -20.43 -20.49
CA GLU A 77 -4.55 -19.63 -20.81
C GLU A 77 -4.24 -18.48 -21.78
N ALA A 78 -3.16 -17.72 -21.51
CA ALA A 78 -2.83 -16.52 -22.27
C ALA A 78 -2.34 -16.82 -23.69
N VAL A 79 -1.34 -17.70 -23.80
CA VAL A 79 -0.62 -17.94 -25.06
C VAL A 79 -0.75 -19.38 -25.54
N GLY A 80 -1.19 -20.31 -24.68
CA GLY A 80 -1.39 -21.71 -25.03
C GLY A 80 -0.17 -22.33 -25.69
N ARG A 81 -0.37 -22.98 -26.85
CA ARG A 81 0.72 -23.60 -27.64
C ARG A 81 1.34 -22.67 -28.68
N LYS A 82 1.10 -21.35 -28.61
CA LYS A 82 1.70 -20.40 -29.57
C LYS A 82 3.21 -20.42 -29.42
N ASN A 83 3.91 -20.41 -30.54
CA ASN A 83 5.36 -20.33 -30.60
C ASN A 83 5.75 -19.07 -31.37
N PRO A 84 5.88 -17.91 -30.70
CA PRO A 84 6.15 -16.64 -31.36
C PRO A 84 7.46 -16.69 -32.15
N VAL A 85 7.42 -16.17 -33.38
CA VAL A 85 8.56 -16.20 -34.32
C VAL A 85 8.93 -14.82 -34.84
N THR A 86 8.02 -13.86 -34.84
CA THR A 86 8.28 -12.45 -35.19
C THR A 86 8.23 -11.56 -33.95
N LEU A 87 8.83 -10.37 -34.03
CA LEU A 87 8.73 -9.37 -32.94
C LEU A 87 7.28 -9.01 -32.60
N ALA A 88 6.41 -8.94 -33.62
CA ALA A 88 4.98 -8.69 -33.42
C ALA A 88 4.31 -9.82 -32.63
N ASP A 89 4.66 -11.08 -32.91
CA ASP A 89 4.14 -12.22 -32.15
C ASP A 89 4.59 -12.16 -30.69
N PHE A 90 5.87 -11.89 -30.44
CA PHE A 90 6.40 -11.75 -29.09
C PHE A 90 5.70 -10.63 -28.32
N SER A 91 5.56 -9.45 -28.93
CA SER A 91 4.88 -8.32 -28.29
C SER A 91 3.42 -8.63 -28.00
N THR A 92 2.74 -9.34 -28.90
CA THR A 92 1.35 -9.77 -28.72
C THR A 92 1.26 -10.77 -27.56
N SER A 93 2.13 -11.77 -27.52
CA SER A 93 2.16 -12.76 -26.44
C SER A 93 2.46 -12.14 -25.07
N VAL A 94 3.36 -11.16 -25.00
CA VAL A 94 3.61 -10.41 -23.74
C VAL A 94 2.36 -9.65 -23.30
N ALA A 95 1.63 -9.02 -24.22
CA ALA A 95 0.38 -8.33 -23.92
C ALA A 95 -0.73 -9.30 -23.48
N GLU A 96 -0.84 -10.47 -24.11
CA GLU A 96 -1.78 -11.54 -23.73
C GLU A 96 -1.49 -12.04 -22.31
N ILE A 97 -0.22 -12.31 -21.97
CA ILE A 97 0.20 -12.70 -20.61
C ILE A 97 -0.20 -11.61 -19.60
N ARG A 98 0.04 -10.34 -19.94
CA ARG A 98 -0.33 -9.21 -19.09
C ARG A 98 -1.84 -9.15 -18.83
N SER A 99 -2.65 -9.38 -19.87
CA SER A 99 -4.11 -9.37 -19.77
C SER A 99 -4.61 -10.51 -18.88
N ALA A 100 -4.13 -11.73 -19.11
CA ALA A 100 -4.53 -12.90 -18.31
C ALA A 100 -4.21 -12.71 -16.82
N LEU A 101 -3.02 -12.18 -16.51
CA LEU A 101 -2.67 -11.84 -15.13
C LEU A 101 -3.57 -10.76 -14.54
N ALA A 102 -3.98 -9.76 -15.33
CA ALA A 102 -4.88 -8.71 -14.89
C ALA A 102 -6.28 -9.27 -14.59
N ASP A 103 -6.78 -10.16 -15.44
CA ASP A 103 -8.07 -10.84 -15.26
C ASP A 103 -8.06 -11.71 -14.00
N GLU A 104 -6.99 -12.46 -13.76
CA GLU A 104 -6.77 -13.24 -12.54
C GLU A 104 -6.78 -12.36 -11.27
N CYS A 105 -6.23 -11.15 -11.38
CA CYS A 105 -6.23 -10.15 -10.30
C CYS A 105 -7.54 -9.34 -10.22
N GLY A 106 -8.59 -9.76 -10.95
CA GLY A 106 -9.92 -9.17 -10.94
C GLY A 106 -10.06 -7.91 -11.81
N GLY A 107 -9.39 -7.87 -12.96
CA GLY A 107 -9.62 -6.94 -14.08
C GLY A 107 -9.17 -5.48 -13.87
N HIS A 108 -8.70 -5.12 -12.67
CA HIS A 108 -8.19 -3.80 -12.36
C HIS A 108 -6.72 -3.88 -11.97
N PHE A 109 -5.90 -2.98 -12.52
CA PHE A 109 -4.55 -2.78 -12.02
C PHE A 109 -4.65 -2.45 -10.53
N GLU A 110 -3.91 -3.17 -9.69
CA GLU A 110 -3.91 -2.92 -8.24
C GLU A 110 -3.66 -1.45 -7.90
N VAL A 111 -2.94 -0.70 -8.74
CA VAL A 111 -2.79 0.76 -8.62
C VAL A 111 -4.15 1.48 -8.52
N GLU A 112 -5.13 1.15 -9.36
CA GLU A 112 -6.44 1.80 -9.34
C GLU A 112 -7.25 1.40 -8.11
N LYS A 113 -7.20 0.12 -7.71
CA LYS A 113 -7.79 -0.37 -6.46
C LYS A 113 -7.17 0.34 -5.24
N LEU A 114 -5.84 0.42 -5.20
CA LEU A 114 -5.06 1.12 -4.17
C LEU A 114 -5.40 2.60 -4.11
N LEU A 115 -5.51 3.29 -5.26
CA LEU A 115 -5.89 4.70 -5.31
C LEU A 115 -7.34 4.94 -4.90
N ALA A 116 -8.22 3.95 -5.07
CA ALA A 116 -9.62 3.99 -4.66
C ALA A 116 -9.86 3.47 -3.23
N GLU A 117 -8.84 2.99 -2.51
CA GLU A 117 -8.99 2.50 -1.14
C GLU A 117 -9.51 3.60 -0.21
N PRO A 118 -10.52 3.32 0.64
CA PRO A 118 -10.99 4.29 1.61
C PRO A 118 -9.91 4.65 2.64
N THR A 119 -9.44 5.89 2.57
CA THR A 119 -8.42 6.42 3.49
C THR A 119 -9.01 6.99 4.78
N GLY A 120 -10.33 6.92 4.98
CA GLY A 120 -10.99 7.39 6.20
C GLY A 120 -10.56 6.59 7.44
N ARG A 121 -10.48 7.25 8.59
CA ARG A 121 -10.22 6.61 9.88
C ARG A 121 -11.52 6.09 10.48
N SER A 122 -11.50 4.88 11.05
CA SER A 122 -12.66 4.41 11.82
C SER A 122 -12.67 5.04 13.22
N ASN A 123 -13.86 5.16 13.84
CA ASN A 123 -13.98 5.73 15.19
C ASN A 123 -13.25 4.93 16.28
N GLN A 124 -13.02 3.63 16.04
CA GLN A 124 -12.34 2.72 16.97
C GLN A 124 -10.81 2.73 16.79
N GLU A 125 -10.33 3.02 15.58
CA GLU A 125 -8.91 3.08 15.25
C GLU A 125 -8.21 4.23 16.00
N SER A 126 -7.07 3.93 16.64
CA SER A 126 -6.23 4.94 17.28
C SER A 126 -5.62 5.87 16.22
N LEU A 127 -5.27 7.11 16.59
CA LEU A 127 -4.62 8.02 15.64
C LEU A 127 -3.24 7.49 15.21
N THR A 128 -2.53 6.81 16.10
CA THR A 128 -1.22 6.21 15.81
C THR A 128 -1.35 5.07 14.79
N SER A 129 -2.32 4.18 14.97
CA SER A 129 -2.61 3.09 14.01
C SER A 129 -3.03 3.64 12.65
N TYR A 130 -3.82 4.71 12.65
CA TYR A 130 -4.26 5.36 11.42
C TYR A 130 -3.10 5.94 10.60
N ILE A 131 -2.17 6.64 11.25
CA ILE A 131 -0.95 7.16 10.57
C ILE A 131 -0.14 6.00 9.98
N GLY A 132 0.02 4.90 10.72
CA GLY A 132 0.71 3.71 10.22
C GLY A 132 0.04 3.10 8.99
N ARG A 133 -1.29 3.10 8.93
CA ARG A 133 -2.04 2.63 7.75
C ARG A 133 -1.85 3.54 6.54
N LEU A 134 -1.74 4.85 6.73
CA LEU A 134 -1.41 5.79 5.65
C LEU A 134 0.02 5.61 5.13
N ASP A 135 0.99 5.34 6.01
CA ASP A 135 2.35 4.99 5.59
C ASP A 135 2.36 3.72 4.72
N GLU A 136 1.63 2.70 5.17
CA GLU A 136 1.53 1.44 4.47
C GLU A 136 0.81 1.56 3.13
N TRP A 137 -0.26 2.36 3.06
CA TRP A 137 -0.93 2.70 1.81
C TRP A 137 0.01 3.43 0.84
N ALA A 138 0.71 4.48 1.28
CA ALA A 138 1.67 5.20 0.44
C ALA A 138 2.81 4.31 -0.06
N ARG A 139 3.30 3.38 0.79
CA ARG A 139 4.30 2.38 0.42
C ARG A 139 3.77 1.43 -0.66
N ARG A 140 2.57 0.86 -0.48
CA ARG A 140 1.94 -0.02 -1.47
C ARG A 140 1.69 0.70 -2.79
N CYS A 141 1.21 1.94 -2.77
CA CYS A 141 1.06 2.75 -3.98
C CYS A 141 2.40 2.99 -4.70
N ALA A 142 3.47 3.29 -3.96
CA ALA A 142 4.80 3.47 -4.54
C ALA A 142 5.36 2.18 -5.17
N LEU A 143 5.18 1.04 -4.49
CA LEU A 143 5.56 -0.28 -5.02
C LEU A 143 4.76 -0.66 -6.26
N ALA A 144 3.47 -0.36 -6.24
CA ALA A 144 2.55 -0.68 -7.32
C ALA A 144 2.81 0.15 -8.57
N GLY A 145 3.19 1.42 -8.43
CA GLY A 145 2.92 2.26 -9.59
C GLY A 145 2.94 3.75 -9.42
N ALA A 146 2.22 4.14 -8.41
CA ALA A 146 1.67 5.46 -8.29
C ALA A 146 2.18 6.03 -6.97
N PRO A 147 3.48 6.41 -6.90
CA PRO A 147 3.98 7.06 -5.70
C PRO A 147 3.12 8.28 -5.42
N LEU A 148 2.52 8.30 -4.25
CA LEU A 148 1.67 9.39 -3.82
C LEU A 148 2.56 10.59 -3.52
N GLY A 149 2.20 11.75 -4.07
CA GLY A 149 2.81 13.01 -3.61
C GLY A 149 2.48 13.25 -2.14
N ASP A 150 3.39 13.86 -1.40
CA ASP A 150 3.22 14.15 0.04
C ASP A 150 1.86 14.81 0.36
N GLY A 151 1.40 15.73 -0.50
CA GLY A 151 0.10 16.39 -0.36
C GLY A 151 -1.11 15.44 -0.42
N HIS A 152 -1.03 14.33 -1.15
CA HIS A 152 -2.10 13.32 -1.21
C HIS A 152 -2.23 12.60 0.13
N VAL A 153 -1.12 12.19 0.73
CA VAL A 153 -1.10 11.49 2.02
C VAL A 153 -1.52 12.43 3.15
N ILE A 154 -1.09 13.69 3.11
CA ILE A 154 -1.50 14.72 4.07
C ILE A 154 -3.01 15.01 3.95
N ARG A 155 -3.57 15.08 2.73
CA ARG A 155 -5.02 15.26 2.53
C ARG A 155 -5.80 14.08 3.09
N ALA A 156 -5.38 12.85 2.80
CA ALA A 156 -6.00 11.64 3.34
C ALA A 156 -6.00 11.67 4.88
N PHE A 157 -4.88 12.02 5.51
CA PHE A 157 -4.79 12.21 6.96
C PHE A 157 -5.83 13.21 7.48
N ARG A 158 -5.97 14.37 6.82
CA ARG A 158 -6.93 15.41 7.22
C ARG A 158 -8.38 14.93 7.18
N GLU A 159 -8.73 14.09 6.20
CA GLU A 159 -10.08 13.53 6.07
C GLU A 159 -10.41 12.52 7.19
N GLY A 160 -9.42 11.78 7.71
CA GLY A 160 -9.63 10.80 8.79
C GLY A 160 -9.53 11.35 10.21
N VAL A 161 -9.14 12.60 10.39
CA VAL A 161 -8.99 13.21 11.72
C VAL A 161 -10.22 14.05 12.05
N ASN A 162 -10.98 13.64 13.06
CA ASN A 162 -12.14 14.39 13.57
C ASN A 162 -11.79 15.32 14.74
N ASP A 163 -10.54 15.31 15.22
CA ASP A 163 -10.06 16.16 16.31
C ASP A 163 -9.58 17.52 15.75
N GLU A 164 -10.26 18.61 16.12
CA GLU A 164 -9.97 19.95 15.59
C GLU A 164 -8.54 20.41 15.92
N SER A 165 -7.99 20.07 17.08
CA SER A 165 -6.60 20.37 17.44
C SER A 165 -5.58 19.63 16.57
N CYS A 166 -5.89 18.41 16.12
CA CYS A 166 -5.08 17.69 15.15
C CYS A 166 -5.30 18.18 13.70
N LYS A 167 -6.48 18.71 13.36
CA LYS A 167 -6.76 19.36 12.07
C LYS A 167 -6.05 20.71 11.96
N GLU A 168 -6.11 21.57 12.97
CA GLU A 168 -5.48 22.90 12.98
C GLU A 168 -3.96 22.80 12.86
N ALA A 169 -3.36 21.86 13.61
CA ALA A 169 -1.95 21.55 13.51
C ALA A 169 -1.54 21.10 12.10
N SER A 170 -2.47 20.66 11.24
CA SER A 170 -2.16 20.24 9.88
C SER A 170 -1.92 21.40 8.91
N TYR A 171 -2.30 22.65 9.26
CA TYR A 171 -2.12 23.83 8.43
C TYR A 171 -0.76 24.54 8.63
N GLU A 172 -0.02 24.18 9.69
CA GLU A 172 1.23 24.86 10.07
C GLU A 172 2.51 24.29 9.41
N TYR A 173 2.46 23.13 8.74
CA TYR A 173 3.68 22.36 8.43
C TYR A 173 4.11 22.35 6.95
N PRO A 174 5.43 22.27 6.70
CA PRO A 174 6.00 22.21 5.35
C PRO A 174 5.50 20.98 4.59
N GLY A 175 5.37 21.10 3.27
CA GLY A 175 4.61 20.19 2.41
C GLY A 175 5.15 18.76 2.23
N ARG A 176 6.02 18.24 3.09
CA ARG A 176 6.56 16.87 3.00
C ARG A 176 6.03 15.93 4.08
N TRP A 177 5.62 14.72 3.69
CA TRP A 177 5.01 13.73 4.59
C TRP A 177 5.92 13.29 5.75
N PRO A 178 7.22 12.98 5.57
CA PRO A 178 8.06 12.51 6.67
C PRO A 178 8.18 13.49 7.85
N GLN A 179 8.24 14.79 7.54
CA GLN A 179 8.34 15.86 8.55
C GLN A 179 7.01 16.07 9.26
N PHE A 180 5.91 16.04 8.50
CA PHE A 180 4.55 16.10 9.01
C PHE A 180 4.27 14.92 9.95
N ARG A 181 4.55 13.70 9.48
CA ARG A 181 4.32 12.42 10.15
C ARG A 181 4.98 12.35 11.52
N SER A 182 6.25 12.73 11.63
CA SER A 182 6.98 12.68 12.91
C SER A 182 6.26 13.46 14.02
N LYS A 183 5.74 14.64 13.69
CA LYS A 183 5.00 15.49 14.64
C LYS A 183 3.56 15.00 14.88
N ALA A 184 2.90 14.52 13.82
CA ALA A 184 1.58 13.90 13.91
C ALA A 184 1.59 12.69 14.86
N LEU A 185 2.61 11.84 14.79
CA LEU A 185 2.78 10.68 15.68
C LEU A 185 2.93 11.08 17.16
N THR A 186 3.74 12.10 17.46
CA THR A 186 3.89 12.56 18.86
C THR A 186 2.57 13.06 19.44
N ARG A 187 1.75 13.77 18.64
CA ARG A 187 0.44 14.27 19.07
C ARG A 187 -0.59 13.14 19.16
N ALA A 188 -0.62 12.25 18.17
CA ALA A 188 -1.47 11.07 18.14
C ALA A 188 -1.26 10.21 19.39
N ALA A 189 -0.01 9.95 19.77
CA ALA A 189 0.31 9.19 20.98
C ALA A 189 -0.26 9.83 22.26
N ARG A 190 -0.22 11.17 22.38
CA ARG A 190 -0.81 11.89 23.52
C ARG A 190 -2.33 11.79 23.53
N ALA A 191 -2.97 12.02 22.38
CA ALA A 191 -4.43 11.92 22.25
C ALA A 191 -4.93 10.49 22.50
N ASP A 192 -4.22 9.48 22.01
CA ASP A 192 -4.52 8.07 22.25
C ASP A 192 -4.38 7.72 23.75
N ALA A 193 -3.34 8.23 24.43
CA ALA A 193 -3.16 8.06 25.88
C ALA A 193 -4.27 8.73 26.70
N ASP A 194 -4.64 9.98 26.35
CA ASP A 194 -5.74 10.71 27.01
C ASP A 194 -7.08 9.99 26.83
N ARG A 195 -7.33 9.43 25.63
CA ARG A 195 -8.52 8.61 25.35
C ARG A 195 -8.56 7.38 26.24
N LEU A 196 -7.44 6.65 26.34
CA LEU A 196 -7.33 5.46 27.19
C LEU A 196 -7.55 5.80 28.67
N ALA A 197 -6.97 6.89 29.16
CA ALA A 197 -7.16 7.37 30.53
C ALA A 197 -8.63 7.72 30.82
N LYS A 198 -9.32 8.38 29.89
CA LYS A 198 -10.75 8.73 30.01
C LYS A 198 -11.67 7.50 29.93
N SER A 199 -11.32 6.48 29.13
CA SER A 199 -12.09 5.23 29.08
C SER A 199 -11.84 4.31 30.27
N GLY A 200 -10.64 4.33 30.87
CA GLY A 200 -10.29 3.56 32.07
C GLY A 200 -10.72 4.22 33.39
N GLY A 201 -11.01 5.52 33.38
CA GLY A 201 -11.42 6.30 34.54
C GLY A 201 -12.90 6.19 34.94
N ARG A 202 -13.72 5.43 34.21
CA ARG A 202 -15.10 5.07 34.65
C ARG A 202 -15.08 3.90 35.64
N SER A 203 -14.24 4.01 36.67
CA SER A 203 -14.42 3.31 37.93
C SER A 203 -15.15 4.29 38.85
N SER A 204 -16.40 3.98 39.16
CA SER A 204 -17.28 4.72 40.06
C SER A 204 -16.54 5.11 41.34
N THR A 205 -16.15 6.38 41.44
CA THR A 205 -15.81 6.98 42.73
C THR A 205 -17.12 7.09 43.51
N PRO A 206 -17.30 6.40 44.65
CA PRO A 206 -18.46 6.64 45.48
C PRO A 206 -18.35 8.07 45.99
N SER A 207 -19.31 8.90 45.62
CA SER A 207 -19.55 10.20 46.24
C SER A 207 -19.67 10.00 47.74
N SER A 208 -18.64 10.39 48.49
CA SER A 208 -18.74 10.55 49.94
C SER A 208 -19.67 11.74 50.20
N SER A 209 -20.92 11.40 50.51
CA SER A 209 -21.92 12.33 51.01
C SER A 209 -21.39 13.05 52.25
N SER A 210 -20.97 14.30 52.08
CA SER A 210 -20.82 15.25 53.17
C SER A 210 -22.22 15.65 53.67
N ARG A 211 -22.84 14.79 54.50
CA ARG A 211 -24.00 15.19 55.30
C ARG A 211 -23.50 15.94 56.52
N GLY A 212 -23.63 17.26 56.46
CA GLY A 212 -23.55 18.13 57.63
C GLY A 212 -24.77 17.99 58.55
N ALA A 213 -24.48 18.28 59.83
CA ALA A 213 -25.34 18.67 60.94
C ALA A 213 -26.16 17.59 61.68
N PRO A 214 -26.19 17.73 63.03
CA PRO A 214 -27.44 18.19 63.64
C PRO A 214 -27.29 19.49 64.44
N HIS A 215 -28.37 20.28 64.39
CA HIS A 215 -28.66 21.53 65.12
C HIS A 215 -28.79 21.32 66.65
N SER A 216 -28.13 22.16 67.48
CA SER A 216 -28.63 23.36 68.20
C SER A 216 -29.20 23.16 69.63
N SER A 217 -28.62 23.87 70.60
CA SER A 217 -29.31 24.57 71.71
C SER A 217 -28.26 25.46 72.44
N ARG A 218 -28.29 26.79 72.28
CA ARG A 218 -29.03 27.84 73.02
C ARG A 218 -28.51 28.08 74.45
N SER A 219 -27.94 29.28 74.68
CA SER A 219 -28.28 30.28 75.72
C SER A 219 -27.05 30.99 76.30
N THR A 220 -26.98 32.31 76.10
CA THR A 220 -26.19 33.30 76.85
C THR A 220 -26.65 33.41 78.32
N PRO A 221 -25.88 34.02 79.24
CA PRO A 221 -26.04 35.47 79.45
C PRO A 221 -24.76 36.29 79.81
N SER A 222 -24.84 37.56 79.40
CA SER A 222 -24.32 38.85 79.90
C SER A 222 -23.25 38.99 81.01
N SER A 223 -22.29 39.88 80.67
CA SER A 223 -21.82 41.11 81.37
C SER A 223 -21.37 41.08 82.84
N LYS A 224 -20.08 41.33 83.08
CA LYS A 224 -19.50 42.64 83.47
C LYS A 224 -17.97 42.57 83.44
#